data_AF-A0AAW4QFX2-F1
#
_entry.id   AF-A0AAW4QFX2-F1
#
_cell.length_a   1.000
_cell.length_b   1.000
_cell.length_c   1.000
_cell.angle_alpha   90.00
_cell.angle_beta   90.00
_cell.angle_gamma   90.00
#
_symmetry.space_group_name_H-M   'P 1'
#
loop_
_entity.id
_entity.type
_entity.pdbx_description
1 polymer ?
#
loop_
_entity_poly.entity_id
_entity_poly.type
_entity_poly.pdbx_seq_one_letter_code
_entity_poly.pdbx_strand_id
1 'polypeptide(L)'
;MSINTFVYSHPINVYIIKYLGITVEQFCELYAYPQGTVASWITRQRRIKSLPASFIYDLSLASSMNMTDVYEKLLVLENEYDQFTSKQNKKEKKHIS
;
A
#
# COMPACT_ATOMS: atom_id res chain seq x y z
N MET A 1 9.33 11.00 16.17
CA MET A 1 9.84 9.81 15.45
C MET A 1 9.94 10.17 13.98
N SER A 2 11.09 9.92 13.32
CA SER A 2 11.19 10.11 11.86
C SER A 2 10.63 8.86 11.18
N ILE A 3 9.61 9.05 10.34
CA ILE A 3 8.99 7.97 9.57
C ILE A 3 9.98 7.61 8.45
N ASN A 4 10.46 6.37 8.44
CA ASN A 4 11.43 5.89 7.47
C ASN A 4 10.75 5.68 6.10
N THR A 5 10.73 6.73 5.28
CA THR A 5 9.99 6.77 4.01
C THR A 5 10.50 5.80 2.94
N PHE A 6 11.68 5.18 3.13
CA PHE A 6 12.28 4.26 2.16
C PHE A 6 11.77 2.80 2.25
N VAL A 7 11.10 2.41 3.35
CA VAL A 7 10.67 1.03 3.59
C VAL A 7 9.26 0.74 3.07
N TYR A 8 8.46 1.77 2.80
CA TYR A 8 7.04 1.65 2.52
C TYR A 8 6.71 1.62 1.03
N SER A 9 7.22 0.63 0.30
CA SER A 9 7.04 0.56 -1.16
C SER A 9 5.65 0.06 -1.59
N HIS A 10 5.02 -0.81 -0.80
CA HIS A 10 3.72 -1.39 -1.17
C HIS A 10 2.60 -0.33 -1.19
N PRO A 11 1.68 -0.33 -2.18
CA PRO A 11 0.62 0.67 -2.31
C PRO A 11 -0.22 0.90 -1.04
N ILE A 12 -0.53 -0.18 -0.30
CA ILE A 12 -1.24 -0.12 0.99
C ILE A 12 -0.49 0.76 2.01
N ASN A 13 0.83 0.54 2.15
CA ASN A 13 1.64 1.31 3.10
C ASN A 13 1.70 2.77 2.69
N VAL A 14 1.93 3.04 1.38
CA VAL A 14 1.98 4.40 0.88
C VAL A 14 0.65 5.10 1.12
N TYR A 15 -0.47 4.46 0.81
CA TYR A 15 -1.79 5.06 1.00
C TYR A 15 -2.03 5.43 2.47
N ILE A 16 -1.87 4.46 3.37
CA ILE A 16 -2.16 4.68 4.80
C ILE A 16 -1.20 5.72 5.41
N ILE A 17 0.10 5.59 5.16
CA ILE A 17 1.09 6.45 5.84
C ILE A 17 1.14 7.83 5.22
N LYS A 18 1.18 7.93 3.88
CA LYS A 18 1.35 9.21 3.20
C LYS A 18 0.04 9.98 3.03
N TYR A 19 -1.07 9.30 2.76
CA TYR A 19 -2.33 9.96 2.45
C TYR A 19 -3.26 10.03 3.66
N LEU A 20 -3.27 9.03 4.55
CA LEU A 20 -4.06 9.11 5.79
C LEU A 20 -3.27 9.69 6.96
N GLY A 21 -1.94 9.71 6.90
CA GLY A 21 -1.09 10.30 7.95
C GLY A 21 -1.03 9.47 9.23
N ILE A 22 -1.39 8.18 9.17
CA ILE A 22 -1.40 7.25 10.31
C ILE A 22 -0.57 6.00 9.99
N THR A 23 -0.20 5.21 11.00
CA THR A 23 0.47 3.93 10.78
C THR A 23 -0.52 2.85 10.31
N VAL A 24 0.00 1.78 9.68
CA VAL A 24 -0.82 0.62 9.32
C VAL A 24 -1.45 -0.03 10.55
N GLU A 25 -0.72 -0.06 11.68
CA GLU A 25 -1.22 -0.53 12.97
C GLU A 25 -2.41 0.30 13.46
N GLN A 26 -2.29 1.63 13.47
CA GLN A 26 -3.38 2.53 13.86
C GLN A 26 -4.61 2.36 12.96
N PHE A 27 -4.41 2.21 11.64
CA PHE A 27 -5.50 1.91 10.72
C PHE A 27 -6.17 0.57 11.05
N CYS A 28 -5.38 -0.47 11.31
CA CYS A 28 -5.90 -1.78 11.67
C CYS A 28 -6.70 -1.75 12.97
N GLU A 29 -6.25 -1.02 13.98
CA GLU A 29 -6.98 -0.83 15.23
C GLU A 29 -8.31 -0.08 15.01
N LEU A 30 -8.28 1.01 14.24
CA LEU A 30 -9.46 1.85 13.99
C LEU A 30 -10.57 1.10 13.24
N TYR A 31 -10.21 0.25 12.29
CA TYR A 31 -11.15 -0.48 11.44
C TYR A 31 -11.22 -1.99 11.75
N ALA A 32 -10.71 -2.41 12.90
CA ALA A 32 -10.76 -3.79 13.40
C ALA A 32 -10.19 -4.85 12.42
N TYR A 33 -9.13 -4.51 11.69
CA TYR A 33 -8.40 -5.48 10.87
C TYR A 33 -7.32 -6.20 11.70
N PRO A 34 -7.18 -7.53 11.60
CA PRO A 34 -6.03 -8.22 12.16
C PRO A 34 -4.75 -7.72 11.46
N GLN A 35 -3.80 -7.17 12.23
CA GLN A 35 -2.55 -6.63 11.68
C GLN A 35 -1.79 -7.67 10.84
N GLY A 36 -1.78 -8.94 11.28
CA GLY A 36 -1.16 -10.04 10.54
C GLY A 36 -1.76 -10.28 9.16
N THR A 37 -3.07 -10.04 8.99
CA THR A 37 -3.74 -10.16 7.69
C THR A 37 -3.29 -9.05 6.74
N VAL A 38 -3.30 -7.79 7.18
CA VAL A 38 -2.85 -6.66 6.34
C VAL A 38 -1.36 -6.77 6.03
N ALA A 39 -0.55 -7.14 7.02
CA ALA A 39 0.87 -7.43 6.84
C ALA A 39 1.10 -8.55 5.81
N SER A 40 0.27 -9.60 5.81
CA SER A 40 0.37 -10.67 4.81
C SER A 40 0.08 -10.19 3.38
N TRP A 41 -0.81 -9.21 3.20
CA TRP A 41 -1.09 -8.63 1.88
C TRP A 41 0.10 -7.83 1.38
N ILE A 42 0.73 -7.04 2.25
CA ILE A 42 1.91 -6.24 1.93
C ILE A 42 3.11 -7.15 1.59
N THR A 43 3.42 -8.10 2.48
CA THR A 43 4.59 -8.99 2.32
C THR A 43 4.47 -9.93 1.13
N ARG A 44 3.24 -10.37 0.80
CA ARG A 44 2.97 -11.22 -0.37
C ARG A 44 2.65 -10.42 -1.63
N GLN A 45 2.83 -9.10 -1.62
CA GLN A 45 2.60 -8.20 -2.77
C GLN A 45 1.22 -8.40 -3.40
N ARG A 46 0.18 -8.50 -2.56
CA ARG A 46 -1.19 -8.75 -2.99
C ARG A 46 -1.66 -7.57 -3.87
N ARG A 47 -2.16 -7.90 -5.06
CA ARG A 47 -2.64 -6.91 -6.03
C ARG A 47 -3.86 -6.16 -5.51
N ILE A 48 -3.96 -4.87 -5.83
CA ILE A 48 -5.08 -3.98 -5.44
C ILE A 48 -6.43 -4.56 -5.85
N LYS A 49 -6.53 -5.08 -7.09
CA LYS A 49 -7.75 -5.73 -7.60
C LYS A 49 -8.24 -6.93 -6.79
N SER A 50 -7.37 -7.50 -5.96
CA SER A 50 -7.69 -8.68 -5.15
C SER A 50 -7.97 -8.34 -3.69
N LEU A 51 -7.87 -7.07 -3.29
CA LEU A 51 -8.19 -6.66 -1.93
C LEU A 51 -9.69 -6.74 -1.66
N PRO A 52 -10.11 -7.01 -0.41
CA PRO A 52 -11.52 -6.97 -0.05
C PRO A 52 -12.13 -5.60 -0.33
N ALA A 53 -13.33 -5.55 -0.90
CA ALA A 53 -14.05 -4.31 -1.14
C ALA A 53 -14.29 -3.52 0.16
N SER A 54 -14.51 -4.21 1.28
CA SER A 54 -14.63 -3.61 2.61
C SER A 54 -13.39 -2.81 3.01
N PHE A 55 -12.19 -3.30 2.69
CA PHE A 55 -10.95 -2.61 3.01
C PHE A 55 -10.81 -1.30 2.24
N ILE A 56 -11.18 -1.31 0.95
CA ILE A 56 -11.18 -0.10 0.13
C ILE A 56 -12.24 0.89 0.63
N TYR A 57 -13.40 0.39 1.06
CA TYR A 57 -14.44 1.21 1.69
C TYR A 57 -13.94 1.87 2.99
N ASP A 58 -13.27 1.13 3.86
CA ASP A 58 -12.72 1.68 5.11
C ASP A 58 -11.63 2.73 4.86
N LEU A 59 -10.78 2.53 3.83
CA LEU A 59 -9.84 3.55 3.37
C LEU A 59 -10.57 4.82 2.87
N SER A 60 -11.71 4.65 2.21
CA SER A 60 -12.54 5.76 1.74
C SER A 60 -13.13 6.56 2.91
N LEU A 61 -13.59 5.88 3.97
CA LEU A 61 -14.02 6.51 5.20
C LEU A 61 -12.87 7.27 5.87
N ALA A 62 -11.69 6.64 5.99
CA ALA A 62 -10.52 7.25 6.63
C ALA A 62 -10.02 8.50 5.89
N SER A 63 -10.12 8.50 4.56
CA SER A 63 -9.69 9.64 3.72
C SER A 63 -10.79 10.68 3.48
N SER A 64 -12.03 10.42 3.92
CA SER A 64 -13.21 11.23 3.54
C SER A 64 -13.32 11.41 2.02
N MET A 65 -12.95 10.38 1.25
CA MET A 65 -13.03 10.34 -0.21
C MET A 65 -14.06 9.29 -0.63
N ASN A 66 -14.56 9.38 -1.87
CA ASN A 66 -15.38 8.31 -2.40
C ASN A 66 -14.52 7.07 -2.73
N MET A 67 -15.15 5.90 -2.73
CA MET A 67 -14.47 4.61 -2.90
C MET A 67 -13.78 4.47 -4.27
N THR A 68 -14.33 5.10 -5.32
CA THR A 68 -13.75 5.10 -6.68
C THR A 68 -12.41 5.81 -6.70
N ASP A 69 -12.34 7.04 -6.17
CA ASP A 69 -11.10 7.83 -6.16
C ASP A 69 -10.00 7.14 -5.34
N VAL A 70 -10.38 6.51 -4.22
CA VAL A 70 -9.46 5.70 -3.41
C VAL A 70 -8.91 4.53 -4.22
N TYR A 71 -9.79 3.80 -4.91
CA TYR A 71 -9.39 2.64 -5.70
C TYR A 71 -8.48 3.03 -6.87
N GLU A 72 -8.82 4.08 -7.61
CA GLU A 72 -7.99 4.60 -8.70
C GLU A 72 -6.62 5.07 -8.20
N LYS A 73 -6.57 5.76 -7.06
CA LYS A 73 -5.31 6.19 -6.45
C LYS A 73 -4.45 5.00 -6.04
N LEU A 74 -5.04 3.94 -5.47
CA LEU A 74 -4.32 2.70 -5.16
C LEU A 74 -3.76 2.03 -6.43
N LEU A 75 -4.49 2.05 -7.55
CA LEU A 75 -4.00 1.53 -8.83
C LEU A 75 -2.81 2.34 -9.37
N VAL A 76 -2.83 3.66 -9.25
CA VAL A 76 -1.68 4.52 -9.62
C VAL A 76 -0.46 4.15 -8.78
N LEU A 77 -0.63 4.02 -7.45
CA LEU A 77 0.43 3.61 -6.55
C LEU A 77 0.97 2.20 -6.87
N GLU A 78 0.10 1.27 -7.25
CA GLU A 78 0.51 -0.07 -7.71
C GLU A 78 1.36 -0.02 -8.98
N ASN A 79 0.98 0.82 -9.94
CA ASN A 79 1.77 1.00 -11.17
C ASN A 79 3.14 1.65 -10.88
N GLU A 80 3.20 2.64 -9.98
CA GLU A 80 4.47 3.23 -9.55
C GLU A 80 5.38 2.20 -8.86
N TYR A 81 4.80 1.35 -8.01
CA TYR A 81 5.49 0.26 -7.35
C TYR A 81 6.03 -0.79 -8.35
N ASP A 82 5.20 -1.22 -9.30
CA ASP A 82 5.57 -2.18 -10.35
C ASP A 82 6.72 -1.62 -11.23
N GLN A 83 6.71 -0.31 -11.54
CA GLN A 83 7.78 0.33 -12.30
C GLN A 83 9.08 0.42 -11.51
N PHE A 84 9.01 0.73 -10.21
CA PHE A 84 10.19 0.82 -9.34
C PHE A 84 10.86 -0.55 -9.18
N THR A 85 10.09 -1.59 -8.86
CA THR A 85 10.59 -2.96 -8.70
C THR A 85 11.18 -3.52 -10.01
N SER A 86 10.52 -3.26 -11.16
CA SER A 86 11.05 -3.61 -12.48
C SER A 86 12.40 -2.97 -12.78
N LYS A 87 12.58 -1.68 -12.43
CA LYS A 87 13.85 -0.96 -12.61
C LYS A 87 14.96 -1.51 -11.70
N GLN A 88 14.64 -1.91 -10.47
CA GLN A 88 15.61 -2.53 -9.57
C GLN A 88 16.07 -3.90 -10.09
N ASN A 89 15.14 -4.76 -10.49
CA ASN A 89 15.44 -6.06 -11.07
C ASN A 89 16.32 -5.96 -12.33
N LYS A 90 16.16 -4.90 -13.13
CA LYS A 90 17.03 -4.64 -14.30
C LYS A 90 18.44 -4.17 -13.92
N LYS A 91 18.62 -3.46 -12.81
CA LYS A 91 19.93 -3.00 -12.34
C LYS A 91 20.75 -4.15 -11.74
N GLU A 92 20.12 -5.04 -10.96
CA GLU A 92 20.79 -6.21 -10.41
C GLU A 92 21.32 -7.14 -11.51
N LYS A 93 20.54 -7.36 -12.58
CA LYS A 93 20.99 -8.17 -13.73
C LYS A 93 22.19 -7.60 -14.48
N LYS A 94 22.40 -6.28 -14.47
CA LYS A 94 23.55 -5.62 -15.13
C LYS A 94 24.83 -5.69 -14.30
N HIS A 95 24.74 -5.94 -13.00
CA HIS A 95 25.91 -6.08 -12.13
C HIS A 95 26.44 -7.52 -12.07
N ILE A 96 25.70 -8.48 -12.63
CA ILE A 96 26.07 -9.91 -12.66
C ILE A 96 26.57 -10.32 -14.06
N SER A 97 26.66 -9.38 -15.01
CA SER A 97 27.14 -9.61 -16.38
C SER A 97 28.55 -9.08 -16.60
#